data_AF-A0A956C6I5-F1
#
_entry.id   AF-A0A956C6I5-F1
#
_cell.length_a   1.000
_cell.length_b   1.000
_cell.length_c   1.000
_cell.angle_alpha   90.00
_cell.angle_beta   90.00
_cell.angle_gamma   90.00
#
_symmetry.space_group_name_H-M   'P 1'
#
loop_
_entity.id
_entity.type
_entity.pdbx_description
1 polymer ?
#
loop_
_entity_poly.entity_id
_entity_poly.type
_entity_poly.pdbx_seq_one_letter_code
_entity_poly.pdbx_strand_id
1 'polypeptide(L)'
;MRVVVLSALALSTLGAAPMQCKRDPDPNLRIEDTAGDALWDLAADFKKKGDDRAARDTLRYLVEHYPSNRHAEAARAELGASDGGP
;
A
#
# COMPACT_ATOMS: atom_id res chain seq x y z
N MET A 1 14.10 29.45 51.47
CA MET A 1 13.26 28.32 50.99
C MET A 1 11.81 28.78 50.93
N ARG A 2 11.25 28.96 49.71
CA ARG A 2 9.82 29.03 49.30
C ARG A 2 9.75 29.76 47.95
N VAL A 3 9.99 29.00 46.87
CA VAL A 3 8.96 28.45 45.94
C VAL A 3 8.45 29.52 44.96
N VAL A 4 8.97 29.37 43.74
CA VAL A 4 8.62 30.01 42.47
C VAL A 4 7.25 29.52 41.99
N VAL A 5 6.36 30.41 41.55
CA VAL A 5 5.21 30.08 40.65
C VAL A 5 4.86 31.35 39.85
N LEU A 6 5.50 31.63 38.71
CA LEU A 6 5.14 31.21 37.33
C LEU A 6 3.68 31.46 36.92
N SER A 7 3.50 32.55 36.17
CA SER A 7 2.73 32.69 34.93
C SER A 7 1.63 31.67 34.65
N ALA A 8 0.37 32.09 34.72
CA ALA A 8 -0.74 31.36 34.11
C ALA A 8 -1.93 32.28 33.83
N LEU A 9 -2.05 32.80 32.60
CA LEU A 9 -3.35 33.23 32.06
C LEU A 9 -3.33 33.28 30.52
N ALA A 10 -3.27 32.12 29.88
CA ALA A 10 -3.54 31.98 28.45
C ALA A 10 -4.13 30.58 28.18
N LEU A 11 -5.41 30.39 28.51
CA LEU A 11 -6.06 29.10 28.29
C LEU A 11 -7.57 29.30 28.10
N SER A 12 -8.04 29.52 26.86
CA SER A 12 -9.40 29.13 26.40
C SER A 12 -9.79 29.60 24.98
N THR A 13 -9.14 29.10 23.92
CA THR A 13 -9.71 29.17 22.55
C THR A 13 -9.50 27.90 21.69
N LEU A 14 -9.30 26.73 22.29
CA LEU A 14 -9.22 25.43 21.56
C LEU A 14 -10.52 24.61 21.60
N GLY A 15 -11.66 25.23 21.92
CA GLY A 15 -12.94 24.55 22.16
C GLY A 15 -13.86 24.34 20.95
N ALA A 16 -13.43 24.65 19.73
CA ALA A 16 -14.25 24.49 18.52
C ALA A 16 -13.46 23.93 17.33
N ALA A 17 -12.61 22.93 17.57
CA ALA A 17 -12.35 21.96 16.51
C ALA A 17 -13.57 21.01 16.54
N PRO A 18 -14.39 20.93 15.48
CA PRO A 18 -15.48 19.97 15.46
C PRO A 18 -14.84 18.60 15.67
N MET A 19 -15.30 17.91 16.70
CA MET A 19 -14.97 16.52 16.95
C MET A 19 -15.05 15.78 15.62
N GLN A 20 -13.88 15.41 15.11
CA GLN A 20 -13.66 14.14 14.46
C GLN A 20 -14.75 13.80 13.46
N CYS A 21 -14.53 14.21 12.20
CA CYS A 21 -15.13 13.57 11.04
C CYS A 21 -15.30 12.08 11.33
N LYS A 22 -16.54 11.66 11.59
CA LYS A 22 -16.94 10.27 11.77
C LYS A 22 -16.87 9.63 10.39
N ARG A 23 -15.66 9.43 9.88
CA ARG A 23 -15.45 8.58 8.74
C ARG A 23 -15.71 7.20 9.27
N ASP A 24 -16.79 6.59 8.80
CA ASP A 24 -17.04 5.16 8.93
C ASP A 24 -16.40 4.56 7.67
N PRO A 25 -15.06 4.32 7.64
CA PRO A 25 -14.46 3.67 6.49
C PRO A 25 -15.09 2.29 6.43
N ASP A 26 -15.89 2.05 5.39
CA ASP A 26 -16.37 0.71 5.10
C ASP A 26 -15.12 -0.20 5.07
N PRO A 27 -15.00 -1.17 5.98
CA PRO A 27 -13.82 -2.03 6.06
C PRO A 27 -13.64 -2.87 4.79
N ASN A 28 -14.66 -2.93 3.93
CA ASN A 28 -14.61 -3.58 2.62
C ASN A 28 -14.13 -2.63 1.49
N LEU A 29 -14.11 -1.32 1.72
CA LEU A 29 -13.49 -0.34 0.82
C LEU A 29 -12.02 -0.17 1.19
N ARG A 30 -11.14 -0.99 0.61
CA ARG A 30 -9.70 -0.68 0.61
C ARG A 30 -9.50 0.65 -0.09
N ILE A 31 -9.07 1.67 0.66
CA ILE A 31 -8.89 3.04 0.17
C ILE A 31 -7.65 3.15 -0.73
N GLU A 32 -6.68 2.23 -0.59
CA GLU A 32 -5.39 2.29 -1.28
C GLU A 32 -5.06 0.94 -1.94
N ASP A 33 -4.47 0.99 -3.12
CA ASP A 33 -3.84 -0.17 -3.74
C ASP A 33 -2.70 -0.68 -2.86
N THR A 34 -2.59 -2.01 -2.71
CA THR A 34 -1.47 -2.59 -1.96
C THR A 34 -0.20 -2.52 -2.80
N ALA A 35 0.97 -2.56 -2.16
CA ALA A 35 2.24 -2.63 -2.89
C ALA A 35 2.28 -3.80 -3.90
N GLY A 36 1.63 -4.93 -3.58
CA GLY A 36 1.48 -6.05 -4.50
C GLY A 36 0.61 -5.74 -5.72
N ASP A 37 -0.42 -4.90 -5.57
CA ASP A 37 -1.24 -4.46 -6.70
C ASP A 37 -0.44 -3.57 -7.66
N ALA A 38 0.35 -2.64 -7.11
CA ALA A 38 1.21 -1.79 -7.92
C ALA A 38 2.29 -2.59 -8.66
N LEU A 39 2.86 -3.63 -8.04
CA LEU A 39 3.83 -4.52 -8.67
C LEU A 39 3.23 -5.34 -9.83
N TRP A 40 1.98 -5.78 -9.68
CA TRP A 40 1.25 -6.44 -10.76
C TRP A 40 1.07 -5.50 -11.97
N ASP A 41 0.63 -4.27 -11.73
CA ASP A 41 0.43 -3.29 -12.80
C ASP A 41 1.76 -2.88 -13.46
N LEU A 42 2.83 -2.78 -12.68
CA LEU A 42 4.17 -2.53 -13.18
C LEU A 42 4.66 -3.65 -14.10
N ALA A 43 4.44 -4.92 -13.74
CA ALA A 43 4.77 -6.05 -14.59
C ALA A 43 3.99 -6.00 -15.91
N ALA A 44 2.69 -5.65 -15.87
CA ALA A 44 1.88 -5.47 -17.06
C ALA A 44 2.38 -4.32 -17.95
N ASP A 45 2.87 -3.23 -17.36
CA ASP A 45 3.48 -2.12 -18.09
C ASP A 45 4.79 -2.52 -18.78
N PHE A 46 5.66 -3.27 -18.11
CA PHE A 46 6.88 -3.81 -18.72
C PHE A 46 6.58 -4.69 -19.94
N LYS A 47 5.56 -5.56 -19.86
CA LYS A 47 5.11 -6.35 -21.01
C LYS A 47 4.63 -5.51 -22.18
N LYS A 48 3.82 -4.47 -21.91
CA LYS A 48 3.35 -3.54 -22.95
C LYS A 48 4.50 -2.85 -23.66
N LYS A 49 5.61 -2.62 -22.95
CA LYS A 49 6.86 -2.06 -23.48
C LYS A 49 7.77 -3.09 -24.14
N GLY A 50 7.42 -4.38 -24.10
CA GLY A 50 8.22 -5.48 -24.63
C GLY A 50 9.41 -5.89 -23.74
N ASP A 51 9.43 -5.46 -22.48
CA ASP A 51 10.46 -5.87 -21.51
C ASP A 51 9.97 -7.09 -20.71
N ASP A 52 9.98 -8.25 -21.37
CA ASP A 52 9.50 -9.50 -20.78
C ASP A 52 10.35 -9.94 -19.58
N ARG A 53 11.64 -9.58 -19.57
CA ARG A 53 12.53 -9.89 -18.45
C ARG A 53 12.14 -9.10 -17.21
N ALA A 54 11.98 -7.78 -17.33
CA ALA A 54 11.57 -6.95 -16.20
C ALA A 54 10.18 -7.34 -15.70
N ALA A 55 9.25 -7.67 -16.60
CA ALA A 55 7.94 -8.19 -16.23
C ALA A 55 8.04 -9.46 -15.38
N ARG A 56 8.78 -10.47 -15.85
CA ARG A 56 8.98 -11.73 -15.12
C ARG A 56 9.68 -11.54 -13.77
N ASP A 57 10.73 -10.73 -13.72
CA ASP A 57 11.46 -10.46 -12.48
C ASP A 57 10.54 -9.76 -11.45
N THR A 58 9.67 -8.86 -11.91
CA THR A 58 8.67 -8.19 -11.06
C THR A 58 7.62 -9.17 -10.54
N LEU A 59 7.12 -10.08 -11.40
CA LEU A 59 6.17 -11.11 -10.97
C LEU A 59 6.78 -12.11 -9.99
N ARG A 60 8.05 -12.47 -10.16
CA ARG A 60 8.76 -13.31 -9.18
C ARG A 60 8.84 -12.60 -7.82
N TYR A 61 9.20 -11.32 -7.82
CA TYR A 61 9.23 -10.52 -6.59
C TYR A 61 7.86 -10.43 -5.93
N LEU A 62 6.79 -10.22 -6.72
CA LEU A 62 5.41 -10.19 -6.23
C LEU A 62 5.05 -11.49 -5.51
N VAL A 63 5.34 -12.64 -6.12
CA VAL A 63 5.01 -13.96 -5.54
C VAL A 63 5.82 -14.23 -4.27
N GLU A 64 7.09 -13.86 -4.26
CA GLU A 64 8.01 -14.10 -3.13
C GLU A 64 7.68 -13.23 -1.92
N HIS A 65 7.42 -11.94 -2.13
CA HIS A 65 7.23 -10.98 -1.04
C HIS A 65 5.77 -10.72 -0.67
N TYR A 66 4.83 -10.98 -1.58
CA TYR A 66 3.39 -10.77 -1.37
C TYR A 66 2.58 -12.03 -1.75
N PRO A 67 2.85 -13.19 -1.15
CA PRO A 67 2.22 -14.46 -1.54
C PRO A 67 0.70 -14.51 -1.30
N SER A 68 0.16 -13.63 -0.46
CA SER A 68 -1.27 -13.49 -0.17
C SER A 68 -1.97 -12.39 -0.98
N ASN A 69 -1.25 -11.67 -1.85
CA ASN A 69 -1.86 -10.70 -2.74
C ASN A 69 -2.79 -11.42 -3.74
N ARG A 70 -3.90 -10.77 -4.11
CA ARG A 70 -4.93 -11.33 -5.01
C ARG A 70 -4.37 -11.80 -6.37
N HIS A 71 -3.26 -11.22 -6.81
CA HIS A 71 -2.61 -11.51 -8.09
C HIS A 71 -1.54 -12.59 -7.99
N ALA A 72 -1.18 -13.04 -6.78
CA ALA A 72 -0.08 -13.99 -6.58
C ALA A 72 -0.30 -15.31 -7.35
N GLU A 73 -1.53 -15.84 -7.38
CA GLU A 73 -1.83 -17.07 -8.14
C GLU A 73 -1.70 -16.86 -9.65
N ALA A 74 -2.20 -15.73 -10.16
CA ALA A 74 -2.08 -15.38 -11.58
C ALA A 74 -0.60 -15.19 -11.98
N ALA A 75 0.18 -14.53 -11.14
CA ALA A 75 1.62 -14.36 -11.33
C ALA A 75 2.37 -15.70 -11.38
N ARG A 76 2.04 -16.66 -10.50
CA ARG A 76 2.63 -18.01 -10.54
C ARG A 76 2.28 -18.75 -11.82
N ALA A 77 1.02 -18.69 -12.26
CA ALA A 77 0.60 -19.30 -13.51
C ALA A 77 1.35 -18.74 -14.71
N GLU A 78 1.55 -17.42 -14.73
CA GLU A 78 2.27 -16.75 -15.81
C GLU A 78 3.76 -17.09 -15.85
N LEU A 79 4.41 -17.11 -14.68
CA LEU A 79 5.80 -17.55 -14.56
C LEU A 79 5.97 -18.99 -15.01
N GLY A 80 5.05 -19.88 -14.63
CA GLY A 80 5.04 -21.28 -15.06
C GLY A 80 4.81 -21.46 -16.56
N ALA A 81 3.97 -20.63 -17.18
CA ALA A 81 3.77 -20.63 -18.63
C ALA A 81 5.01 -20.12 -19.38
N SER A 82 5.73 -19.15 -18.80
CA SER A 82 6.93 -18.56 -19.40
C SER A 82 8.17 -19.45 -19.27
N ASP A 83 8.28 -20.22 -18.17
CA ASP A 83 9.38 -21.16 -17.95
C ASP A 83 9.19 -22.49 -18.72
N GLY A 84 8.00 -22.74 -19.27
CA GLY A 84 7.62 -23.96 -19.99
C GLY A 84 7.38 -23.82 -21.50
N GLY A 85 7.71 -22.68 -22.11
CA GLY A 85 7.60 -22.48 -23.56
C GLY A 85 8.72 -23.18 -24.36
N PRO A 86 8.44 -23.73 -25.57
CA PRO A 86 9.42 -24.44 -26.41
C PRO A 86 10.59 -23.58 -26.90
#